data_AF-A0A5C3MWM3-F1
#
_entry.id   AF-A0A5C3MWM3-F1
#
_cell.length_a   1.000
_cell.length_b   1.000
_cell.length_c   1.000
_cell.angle_alpha   90.00
_cell.angle_beta   90.00
_cell.angle_gamma   90.00
#
_symmetry.space_group_name_H-M   'P 1'
#
loop_
_entity.id
_entity.type
_entity.pdbx_description
1 polymer ?
#
loop_
_entity_poly.entity_id
_entity_poly.type
_entity_poly.pdbx_seq_one_letter_code
_entity_poly.pdbx_strand_id
1 'polypeptide(L)'
;MPPDPIRGVRWGSRDEEQNTRRLKGELSCAECKRLKHKCDKKVPCGSCERRGCQKICPTGTLSHGQASRYILADTVELHRVIAEMSQRIQQLETALADAHANLSNQSHPLLMGDLLAIKFWPGKRDIPRENRDTAEEEQHICNLLGTLSLNEQGEAKYYGQSAGLEVRAS
;
A
#
# COMPACT_ATOMS: atom_id res chain seq x y z
N MET A 1 -3.21 -44.62 39.46
CA MET A 1 -3.52 -43.25 39.93
C MET A 1 -2.46 -42.32 39.40
N PRO A 2 -2.76 -41.38 38.48
CA PRO A 2 -1.81 -40.34 38.12
C PRO A 2 -1.76 -39.28 39.23
N PRO A 3 -0.59 -38.67 39.50
CA PRO A 3 -0.44 -37.67 40.56
C PRO A 3 -1.11 -36.34 40.17
N ASP A 4 -1.64 -35.64 41.18
CA ASP A 4 -2.32 -34.35 41.04
C ASP A 4 -1.39 -33.26 40.45
N PRO A 5 -1.92 -32.33 39.62
CA PRO A 5 -1.12 -31.25 39.05
C PRO A 5 -0.76 -30.21 40.13
N ILE A 6 0.52 -29.83 40.17
CA ILE A 6 1.06 -28.80 41.04
C ILE A 6 0.35 -27.46 40.78
N ARG A 7 -0.31 -26.93 41.82
CA ARG A 7 -0.89 -25.58 41.82
C ARG A 7 0.23 -24.55 41.70
N GLY A 8 0.22 -23.73 40.63
CA GLY A 8 0.87 -22.42 40.69
C GLY A 8 1.61 -21.92 39.45
N VAL A 9 1.77 -22.68 38.37
CA VAL A 9 2.46 -22.16 37.18
C VAL A 9 1.49 -21.37 36.32
N ARG A 10 1.35 -20.07 36.58
CA ARG A 10 0.72 -19.14 35.65
C ARG A 10 1.67 -18.90 34.49
N TRP A 11 1.58 -19.72 33.45
CA TRP A 11 2.27 -19.50 32.17
C TRP A 11 1.56 -18.37 31.42
N GLY A 12 1.66 -17.13 31.93
CA GLY A 12 1.35 -15.96 31.11
C GLY A 12 2.40 -15.89 30.00
N SER A 13 1.97 -15.75 28.74
CA SER A 13 2.94 -15.57 27.66
C SER A 13 3.74 -14.30 27.95
N ARG A 14 5.06 -14.32 27.74
CA ARG A 14 5.96 -13.18 27.97
C ARG A 14 5.46 -11.89 27.29
N ASP A 15 4.72 -12.04 26.19
CA ASP A 15 4.09 -10.95 25.45
C ASP A 15 2.89 -10.33 26.18
N GLU A 16 2.09 -11.12 26.92
CA GLU A 16 0.98 -10.60 27.73
C GLU A 16 1.50 -9.77 28.90
N GLU A 17 2.56 -10.23 29.56
CA GLU A 17 3.21 -9.48 30.64
C GLU A 17 3.80 -8.16 30.12
N GLN A 18 4.43 -8.18 28.94
CA GLN A 18 4.93 -6.97 28.31
C GLN A 18 3.80 -6.01 27.92
N ASN A 19 2.68 -6.54 27.40
CA ASN A 19 1.53 -5.72 27.03
C ASN A 19 0.88 -5.06 28.26
N THR A 20 0.69 -5.80 29.36
CA THR A 20 0.12 -5.25 30.60
C THR A 20 1.00 -4.14 31.19
N ARG A 21 2.33 -4.34 31.24
CA ARG A 21 3.27 -3.29 31.68
C ARG A 21 3.29 -2.08 30.74
N ARG A 22 3.04 -2.30 29.46
CA ARG A 22 2.94 -1.22 28.47
C ARG A 22 1.65 -0.41 28.62
N LEU A 23 0.51 -1.07 28.84
CA LEU A 23 -0.77 -0.42 29.13
C LEU A 23 -0.71 0.40 30.42
N LYS A 24 0.09 -0.02 31.42
CA LYS A 24 0.40 0.75 32.62
C LYS A 24 1.32 1.96 32.39
N GLY A 25 1.85 2.13 31.18
CA GLY A 25 2.77 3.23 30.85
C GLY A 25 4.19 3.04 31.40
N GLU A 26 4.58 1.82 31.81
CA GLU A 26 5.92 1.56 32.34
C GLU A 26 6.95 1.43 31.20
N LEU A 27 6.54 0.78 30.10
CA LEU A 27 7.40 0.49 28.94
C LEU A 27 7.13 1.45 27.76
N SER A 28 8.11 1.63 26.88
CA SER A 28 7.91 2.27 25.57
C SER A 28 7.23 1.29 24.59
N CYS A 29 6.47 1.78 23.61
CA CYS A 29 5.84 0.88 22.62
C CYS A 29 6.91 0.20 21.76
N ALA A 30 6.56 -0.97 21.21
CA ALA A 30 7.48 -1.79 20.45
C ALA A 30 8.04 -1.02 19.23
N GLU A 31 7.20 -0.23 18.54
CA GLU A 31 7.64 0.62 17.42
C GLU A 31 8.62 1.72 17.82
N CYS A 32 8.35 2.47 18.89
CA CYS A 32 9.27 3.50 19.35
C CYS A 32 10.58 2.90 19.86
N LYS A 33 10.53 1.73 20.52
CA LYS A 33 11.71 0.98 20.96
C LYS A 33 12.55 0.53 19.76
N ARG A 34 11.92 0.02 18.69
CA ARG A 34 12.59 -0.40 17.45
C ARG A 34 13.27 0.78 16.74
N LEU A 35 12.58 1.89 16.61
CA LEU A 35 13.08 3.09 15.93
C LEU A 35 13.98 3.98 16.80
N LYS A 36 14.12 3.65 18.09
CA LYS A 36 14.86 4.44 19.08
C LYS A 36 14.34 5.88 19.22
N HIS A 37 13.03 6.08 19.04
CA HIS A 37 12.38 7.38 19.22
C HIS A 37 11.83 7.55 20.65
N LYS A 38 11.62 8.81 21.06
CA LYS A 38 10.96 9.15 22.33
C LYS A 38 9.50 8.71 22.29
N CYS A 39 9.10 7.89 23.27
CA CYS A 39 7.72 7.45 23.47
C CYS A 39 7.09 8.23 24.63
N ASP A 40 5.95 8.86 24.39
CA ASP A 40 5.10 9.55 25.39
C ASP A 40 4.27 8.58 26.24
N LYS A 41 4.46 7.28 26.01
CA LYS A 41 3.91 6.15 26.75
C LYS A 41 2.38 6.04 26.84
N LYS A 42 1.60 6.93 26.21
CA LYS A 42 0.17 6.74 25.95
C LYS A 42 -0.06 5.60 24.96
N VAL A 43 -1.26 5.04 24.91
CA VAL A 43 -1.64 3.99 23.97
C VAL A 43 -2.92 4.43 23.22
N PRO A 44 -2.85 4.67 21.90
CA PRO A 44 -1.64 4.78 21.08
C PRO A 44 -0.75 5.96 21.55
N CYS A 45 0.56 5.90 21.25
CA CYS A 45 1.47 6.98 21.62
C CYS A 45 1.45 8.07 20.53
N GLY A 46 1.62 9.35 20.90
CA GLY A 46 1.58 10.47 19.96
C GLY A 46 2.68 10.44 18.88
N SER A 47 3.76 9.69 19.11
CA SER A 47 4.75 9.39 18.06
C SER A 47 4.20 8.44 16.99
N CYS A 48 3.45 7.41 17.39
CA CYS A 48 2.81 6.47 16.47
C CYS A 48 1.63 7.10 15.72
N GLU A 49 0.87 7.99 16.35
CA GLU A 49 -0.22 8.73 15.70
C GLU A 49 0.30 9.63 14.57
N ARG A 50 1.29 10.49 14.85
CA ARG A 50 1.88 11.38 13.83
C ARG A 50 2.53 10.63 12.66
N ARG A 51 2.94 9.37 12.89
CA ARG A 51 3.55 8.50 11.88
C ARG A 51 2.54 7.60 11.16
N GLY A 52 1.26 7.60 11.55
CA GLY A 52 0.22 6.78 10.95
C GLY A 52 0.30 5.28 11.28
N CYS A 53 1.01 4.89 12.35
CA CYS A 53 1.15 3.50 12.78
C CYS A 53 0.44 3.19 14.11
N GLN A 54 -0.60 3.95 14.47
CA GLN A 54 -1.39 3.74 15.68
C GLN A 54 -2.02 2.34 15.77
N LYS A 55 -2.32 1.69 14.63
CA LYS A 55 -2.92 0.34 14.57
C LYS A 55 -2.03 -0.77 15.15
N ILE A 56 -0.72 -0.56 15.22
CA ILE A 56 0.24 -1.56 15.72
C ILE A 56 0.84 -1.17 17.08
N CYS A 57 0.63 0.06 17.55
CA CYS A 57 0.93 0.43 18.93
C CYS A 57 -0.14 -0.22 19.82
N PRO A 58 0.21 -1.02 20.86
CA PRO A 58 1.44 -0.94 21.67
C PRO A 58 2.54 -1.99 21.43
N THR A 59 2.18 -3.19 20.96
CA THR A 59 3.06 -4.38 20.96
C THR A 59 3.56 -4.74 19.57
N GLY A 60 2.86 -4.32 18.52
CA GLY A 60 3.25 -4.58 17.14
C GLY A 60 4.46 -3.75 16.74
N THR A 61 5.29 -4.33 15.87
CA THR A 61 6.31 -3.60 15.14
C THR A 61 6.06 -3.73 13.64
N LEU A 62 6.42 -2.70 12.89
CA LEU A 62 6.59 -2.81 11.45
C LEU A 62 7.82 -3.69 11.22
N SER A 63 7.62 -4.83 10.56
CA SER A 63 8.71 -5.67 10.09
C SER A 63 9.70 -4.80 9.29
N HIS A 64 11.00 -5.07 9.48
CA HIS A 64 12.09 -4.35 8.82
C HIS A 64 11.82 -4.29 7.30
N GLY A 65 11.42 -3.11 6.80
CA GLY A 65 11.03 -2.90 5.40
C GLY A 65 9.82 -1.98 5.19
N GLN A 66 8.93 -1.83 6.17
CA GLN A 66 7.71 -1.01 6.03
C GLN A 66 7.89 0.47 6.44
N ALA A 67 9.08 1.05 6.26
CA ALA A 67 9.20 2.50 6.20
C ALA A 67 8.87 2.94 4.77
N SER A 68 7.59 3.05 4.46
CA SER A 68 7.05 3.82 3.32
C SER A 68 7.43 3.39 1.89
N ARG A 69 8.12 2.26 1.61
CA ARG A 69 8.49 1.96 0.21
C ARG A 69 8.02 0.67 -0.43
N TYR A 70 7.88 -0.47 0.24
CA TYR A 70 7.54 -1.69 -0.53
C TYR A 70 6.74 -2.69 0.31
N ILE A 71 5.40 -2.57 0.29
CA ILE A 71 4.49 -3.73 0.43
C ILE A 71 4.55 -4.47 -0.92
N LEU A 72 5.68 -5.12 -1.17
CA LEU A 72 5.93 -5.90 -2.39
C LEU A 72 6.64 -7.22 -2.04
N ALA A 73 6.54 -7.64 -0.78
CA ALA A 73 6.73 -9.03 -0.42
C ALA A 73 5.37 -9.73 -0.57
N ASP A 74 5.22 -10.43 -1.68
CA ASP A 74 4.12 -11.30 -2.07
C ASP A 74 2.79 -10.64 -2.48
N THR A 75 2.84 -9.70 -3.43
CA THR A 75 1.63 -9.28 -4.16
C THR A 75 1.19 -10.30 -5.21
N VAL A 76 2.01 -11.31 -5.53
CA VAL A 76 1.68 -12.29 -6.57
C VAL A 76 0.50 -13.16 -6.14
N GLU A 77 0.56 -13.75 -4.95
CA GLU A 77 -0.55 -14.56 -4.44
C GLU A 77 -1.80 -13.69 -4.22
N LEU A 78 -1.64 -12.45 -3.73
CA LEU A 78 -2.74 -11.50 -3.61
C LEU A 78 -3.39 -11.18 -4.96
N HIS A 79 -2.59 -10.89 -5.99
CA HIS A 79 -3.08 -10.63 -7.34
C HIS A 79 -3.75 -11.87 -7.93
N ARG A 80 -3.25 -13.08 -7.64
CA ARG A 80 -3.86 -14.35 -8.06
C ARG A 80 -5.26 -14.51 -7.44
N VAL A 81 -5.38 -14.33 -6.14
CA VAL A 81 -6.66 -14.42 -5.42
C VAL A 81 -7.63 -13.34 -5.91
N ILE A 82 -7.17 -12.11 -6.11
CA ILE A 82 -8.01 -11.02 -6.64
C ILE A 82 -8.51 -11.34 -8.05
N ALA A 83 -7.66 -11.89 -8.93
CA ALA A 83 -8.04 -12.29 -10.28
C ALA A 83 -9.09 -13.43 -10.25
N GLU A 84 -8.89 -14.43 -9.40
CA GLU A 84 -9.82 -15.54 -9.20
C GLU A 84 -11.19 -15.05 -8.71
N MET A 85 -11.19 -14.16 -7.70
CA MET A 85 -12.42 -13.53 -7.20
C MET A 85 -13.10 -12.69 -8.28
N SER A 86 -12.35 -11.89 -9.04
CA SER A 86 -12.89 -11.04 -10.10
C SER A 86 -13.56 -11.86 -11.22
N GLN A 87 -12.93 -12.95 -11.63
CA GLN A 87 -13.50 -13.90 -12.59
C GLN A 87 -14.79 -14.53 -12.04
N ARG A 88 -14.80 -14.93 -10.77
CA ARG A 88 -15.99 -15.52 -10.15
C ARG A 88 -17.15 -14.52 -10.12
N ILE A 89 -16.89 -13.27 -9.76
CA ILE A 89 -17.92 -12.22 -9.74
C ILE A 89 -18.45 -11.96 -11.17
N GLN A 90 -17.59 -12.03 -12.20
CA GLN A 90 -18.06 -11.92 -13.59
C GLN A 90 -19.00 -13.06 -13.98
N GLN A 91 -18.66 -14.31 -13.63
CA GLN A 91 -19.54 -15.45 -13.87
C GLN A 91 -20.90 -15.30 -13.16
N LEU A 92 -20.90 -14.82 -11.91
CA LEU A 92 -22.11 -14.60 -11.13
C LEU A 92 -22.99 -13.50 -11.74
N GLU A 93 -22.40 -12.41 -12.21
CA GLU A 93 -23.14 -11.33 -12.87
C GLU A 93 -23.71 -11.74 -14.22
N THR A 94 -22.97 -12.50 -15.03
CA THR A 94 -23.51 -13.07 -16.28
C THR A 94 -24.70 -13.97 -15.98
N ALA A 95 -24.56 -14.90 -15.03
CA ALA A 95 -25.65 -15.79 -14.65
C ALA A 95 -26.86 -15.03 -14.07
N LEU A 96 -26.62 -13.95 -13.32
CA LEU A 96 -27.66 -13.07 -12.81
C LEU A 96 -28.37 -12.32 -13.94
N ALA A 97 -27.63 -11.84 -14.94
CA ALA A 97 -28.18 -11.18 -16.12
C ALA A 97 -29.09 -12.13 -16.89
N ASP A 98 -28.63 -13.36 -17.15
CA ASP A 98 -29.41 -14.38 -17.85
C ASP A 98 -30.68 -14.76 -17.07
N ALA A 99 -30.56 -14.99 -15.76
CA ALA A 99 -31.70 -15.31 -14.90
C ALA A 99 -32.71 -14.15 -14.84
N HIS A 100 -32.23 -12.91 -14.73
CA HIS A 100 -33.09 -11.73 -14.62
C HIS A 100 -33.75 -11.37 -15.95
N ALA A 101 -33.09 -11.59 -17.09
CA ALA A 101 -33.67 -11.40 -18.42
C ALA A 101 -34.90 -12.28 -18.66
N ASN A 102 -34.98 -13.44 -18.00
CA ASN A 102 -36.16 -14.32 -18.06
C ASN A 102 -37.33 -13.84 -17.17
N LEU A 103 -37.08 -12.92 -16.24
CA LEU A 103 -38.04 -12.49 -15.21
C LEU A 103 -38.51 -11.04 -15.40
N SER A 104 -37.69 -10.18 -16.01
CA SER A 104 -37.92 -8.74 -16.08
C SER A 104 -37.21 -8.12 -17.29
N ASN A 105 -37.82 -7.07 -17.86
CA ASN A 105 -37.22 -6.25 -18.92
C ASN A 105 -36.34 -5.10 -18.38
N GLN A 106 -36.27 -4.93 -17.06
CA GLN A 106 -35.43 -3.92 -16.42
C GLN A 106 -34.08 -4.53 -16.04
N SER A 107 -33.01 -3.74 -16.11
CA SER A 107 -31.69 -4.19 -15.65
C SER A 107 -31.67 -4.35 -14.12
N HIS A 108 -31.10 -5.45 -13.63
CA HIS A 108 -30.98 -5.70 -12.20
C HIS A 108 -30.10 -4.62 -11.53
N PRO A 109 -30.43 -4.11 -10.32
CA PRO A 109 -29.64 -3.07 -9.65
C PRO A 109 -28.16 -3.41 -9.43
N LEU A 110 -27.82 -4.70 -9.31
CA LEU A 110 -26.43 -5.17 -9.19
C LEU A 110 -25.68 -5.25 -10.53
N LEU A 111 -26.35 -5.01 -11.66
CA LEU A 111 -25.79 -5.01 -13.01
C LEU A 111 -25.64 -3.59 -13.58
N MET A 112 -25.68 -2.56 -12.73
CA MET A 112 -25.43 -1.17 -13.14
C MET A 112 -23.96 -0.99 -13.55
N GLY A 113 -23.71 -0.21 -14.61
CA GLY A 113 -22.37 -0.02 -15.19
C GLY A 113 -21.30 0.41 -14.18
N ASP A 114 -21.66 1.22 -13.19
CA ASP A 114 -20.74 1.68 -12.14
C ASP A 114 -20.22 0.52 -11.27
N LEU A 115 -21.04 -0.49 -11.01
CA LEU A 115 -20.66 -1.67 -10.22
C LEU A 115 -19.84 -2.66 -11.04
N LEU A 116 -20.13 -2.78 -12.34
CA LEU A 116 -19.36 -3.59 -13.28
C LEU A 116 -17.94 -3.04 -13.48
N ALA A 117 -17.78 -1.72 -13.41
CA ALA A 117 -16.50 -1.03 -13.57
C ALA A 117 -15.50 -1.26 -12.41
N ILE A 118 -15.98 -1.64 -11.22
CA ILE A 118 -15.14 -1.83 -10.01
C ILE A 118 -14.15 -2.99 -10.18
N LYS A 119 -14.40 -3.90 -11.11
CA LYS A 119 -13.61 -5.12 -11.35
C LYS A 119 -12.27 -4.87 -12.01
N PHE A 120 -12.08 -3.69 -12.61
CA PHE A 120 -10.82 -3.34 -13.24
C PHE A 120 -9.90 -2.69 -12.21
N TRP A 121 -8.87 -3.43 -11.82
CA TRP A 121 -7.76 -2.95 -11.00
C TRP A 121 -7.20 -1.61 -11.57
N PRO A 122 -6.58 -0.73 -10.77
CA PRO A 122 -6.13 0.61 -11.19
C PRO A 122 -5.12 0.69 -12.35
N GLY A 123 -4.78 -0.42 -13.00
CA GLY A 123 -3.99 -0.42 -14.24
C GLY A 123 -4.79 -0.08 -15.51
N LYS A 124 -6.13 -0.05 -15.43
CA LYS A 124 -7.00 0.30 -16.56
C LYS A 124 -8.19 1.17 -16.18
N ARG A 125 -8.07 1.92 -15.08
CA ARG A 125 -8.77 3.20 -15.06
C ARG A 125 -7.94 4.06 -16.00
N ASP A 126 -8.46 4.32 -17.19
CA ASP A 126 -8.11 5.53 -17.91
C ASP A 126 -8.42 6.66 -16.93
N ILE A 127 -7.44 7.02 -16.09
CA ILE A 127 -7.37 8.37 -15.57
C ILE A 127 -7.53 9.18 -16.85
N PRO A 128 -8.58 10.01 -17.02
CA PRO A 128 -8.60 10.91 -18.14
C PRO A 128 -7.24 11.60 -18.11
N ARG A 129 -6.38 11.29 -19.09
CA ARG A 129 -5.25 12.13 -19.40
C ARG A 129 -5.94 13.43 -19.77
N GLU A 130 -6.18 14.29 -18.77
CA GLU A 130 -6.32 15.70 -19.05
C GLU A 130 -5.14 16.00 -19.94
N ASN A 131 -5.46 16.48 -21.13
CA ASN A 131 -4.55 16.91 -22.15
C ASN A 131 -3.79 18.13 -21.59
N ARG A 132 -2.93 17.89 -20.59
CA ARG A 132 -2.00 18.86 -20.04
C ARG A 132 -0.83 18.83 -21.00
N ASP A 133 -0.55 20.00 -21.55
CA ASP A 133 0.52 20.25 -22.51
C ASP A 133 1.84 19.58 -22.06
N THR A 134 2.10 18.38 -22.60
CA THR A 134 3.26 17.56 -22.23
C THR A 134 4.58 18.27 -22.50
N ALA A 135 4.59 19.22 -23.43
CA ALA A 135 5.77 20.01 -23.76
C ALA A 135 6.24 20.92 -22.61
N GLU A 136 5.33 21.48 -21.80
CA GLU A 136 5.71 22.37 -20.69
C GLU A 136 6.25 21.58 -19.50
N GLU A 137 5.64 20.42 -19.21
CA GLU A 137 6.11 19.51 -18.16
C GLU A 137 7.47 18.89 -18.51
N GLU A 138 7.68 18.50 -19.77
CA GLU A 138 8.97 18.00 -20.24
C GLU A 138 10.06 19.06 -20.15
N GLN A 139 9.78 20.30 -20.56
CA GLN A 139 10.71 21.43 -20.39
C GLN A 139 11.01 21.70 -18.92
N HIS A 140 10.01 21.65 -18.04
CA HIS A 140 10.19 21.88 -16.60
C HIS A 140 11.02 20.76 -15.96
N ILE A 141 10.77 19.49 -16.32
CA ILE A 141 11.56 18.34 -15.84
C ILE A 141 12.99 18.42 -16.35
N CYS A 142 13.21 18.78 -17.61
CA CYS A 142 14.55 18.97 -18.17
C CYS A 142 15.29 20.16 -17.53
N ASN A 143 14.58 21.25 -17.26
CA ASN A 143 15.10 22.38 -16.49
C ASN A 143 15.35 22.04 -15.02
N LEU A 144 14.87 20.91 -14.49
CA LEU A 144 15.15 20.43 -13.12
C LEU A 144 16.30 19.43 -13.08
N LEU A 145 16.37 18.54 -14.06
CA LEU A 145 17.31 17.43 -14.12
C LEU A 145 18.61 17.77 -14.88
N GLY A 146 18.61 18.80 -15.72
CA GLY A 146 19.72 19.19 -16.58
C GLY A 146 19.91 18.29 -17.81
N THR A 147 20.88 18.64 -18.66
CA THR A 147 21.11 17.95 -19.94
C THR A 147 22.26 16.95 -19.86
N LEU A 148 22.04 15.71 -20.32
CA LEU A 148 23.03 14.65 -20.46
C LEU A 148 23.17 14.28 -21.94
N SER A 149 24.37 14.33 -22.49
CA SER A 149 24.64 13.82 -23.85
C SER A 149 25.45 12.54 -23.80
N LEU A 150 25.12 11.61 -24.68
CA LEU A 150 25.83 10.35 -24.90
C LEU A 150 26.43 10.39 -26.31
N ASN A 151 27.72 10.13 -26.45
CA ASN A 151 28.35 9.99 -27.77
C ASN A 151 28.30 8.52 -28.24
N GLU A 152 28.56 8.29 -29.53
CA GLU A 152 28.62 6.96 -30.16
C GLU A 152 29.72 6.07 -29.56
N GLN A 153 30.70 6.67 -28.87
CA GLN A 153 31.76 5.97 -28.14
C GLN A 153 31.34 5.55 -26.71
N GLY A 154 30.12 5.87 -26.29
CA GLY A 154 29.55 5.49 -24.99
C GLY A 154 29.97 6.38 -23.81
N GLU A 155 30.62 7.52 -24.07
CA GLU A 155 30.94 8.52 -23.05
C GLU A 155 29.74 9.42 -22.76
N ALA A 156 29.45 9.60 -21.48
CA ALA A 156 28.35 10.42 -20.99
C ALA A 156 28.88 11.74 -20.43
N LYS A 157 28.32 12.87 -20.88
CA LYS A 157 28.67 14.21 -20.37
C LYS A 157 27.42 14.94 -19.88
N TYR A 158 27.44 15.29 -18.60
CA TYR A 158 26.36 16.04 -17.94
C TYR A 158 26.71 17.52 -17.89
N TYR A 159 25.78 18.37 -18.36
CA TYR A 159 25.98 19.81 -18.52
C TYR A 159 25.28 20.66 -17.44
N GLY A 160 24.55 20.02 -16.52
CA GLY A 160 23.86 20.72 -15.44
C GLY A 160 22.51 21.31 -15.85
N GLN A 161 21.86 21.93 -14.86
CA GLN A 161 20.50 22.45 -14.94
C GLN A 161 20.33 23.62 -15.94
N SER A 162 21.40 24.37 -16.19
CA SER A 162 21.38 25.57 -17.06
C SER A 162 21.55 25.27 -18.54
N ALA A 163 21.75 24.00 -18.90
CA ALA A 163 21.91 23.57 -20.29
C ALA A 163 20.53 23.34 -20.91
N GLY A 164 20.06 24.28 -21.74
CA GLY A 164 18.78 24.18 -22.43
C GLY A 164 18.75 23.10 -23.51
N LEU A 165 17.55 22.55 -23.78
CA LEU A 165 17.32 21.62 -24.87
C LEU A 165 17.15 22.37 -26.20
N GLU A 166 18.08 22.20 -27.12
CA GLU A 166 17.92 22.63 -28.50
C GLU A 166 17.13 21.57 -29.28
N VAL A 167 15.84 21.82 -29.48
CA VAL A 167 14.99 20.98 -30.34
C VAL A 167 15.46 21.19 -31.78
N ARG A 168 16.12 20.19 -32.36
CA ARG A 168 16.52 20.22 -33.77
C ARG A 168 15.26 20.01 -34.62
N ALA A 169 14.64 21.11 -35.05
CA ALA A 169 13.58 21.07 -36.05
C ALA A 169 14.14 20.47 -37.35
N SER A 170 13.47 19.43 -37.86
CA SER A 170 13.68 18.92 -39.23
C SER A 170 12.74 19.64 -40.18
#